data_AF-A0A077N1E6-F1
#
_entry.id   AF-A0A077N1E6-F1
#
_cell.length_a   1.000
_cell.length_b   1.000
_cell.length_c   1.000
_cell.angle_alpha   90.00
_cell.angle_beta   90.00
_cell.angle_gamma   90.00
#
_symmetry.space_group_name_H-M   'P 1'
#
loop_
_entity.id
_entity.type
_entity.pdbx_description
1 polymer ?
#
loop_
_entity_poly.entity_id
_entity_poly.type
_entity_poly.pdbx_seq_one_letter_code
_entity_poly.pdbx_strand_id
1 'polypeptide(L)'
;MRDIEKYGIHAGLRPEFQKTVAPRGKVFFGMHRDELSNLAKQNGADWRYEDGQCHIIPKRTYLTEAVVLTYKTGLIGMPEQTIGGGINVKCLINPKIRPGTLIRLDNKSINMAGKSTGVIASGNSDKEMPAPIDADGDYVVINVNYFGDTRENTWYMELICVAKSDQTLINQSALQADVRQQ
;
A
#
# COMPACT_ATOMS: atom_id res chain seq x y z
N MET A 1 -4.52 -0.83 23.20
CA MET A 1 -4.24 0.56 22.78
C MET A 1 -3.94 1.49 23.94
N ARG A 2 -4.62 1.41 25.10
CA ARG A 2 -4.28 2.26 26.27
C ARG A 2 -2.79 2.25 26.67
N ASP A 3 -2.11 1.12 26.48
CA ASP A 3 -0.68 1.00 26.80
C ASP A 3 0.26 1.74 25.86
N ILE A 4 -0.16 2.05 24.62
CA ILE A 4 0.69 2.79 23.66
C ILE A 4 0.40 4.29 23.63
N GLU A 5 -0.75 4.71 24.15
CA GLU A 5 -1.11 6.12 24.31
C GLU A 5 -0.11 6.88 25.19
N LYS A 6 0.49 6.20 26.18
CA LYS A 6 1.55 6.78 27.03
C LYS A 6 2.83 7.15 26.27
N TYR A 7 3.02 6.59 25.07
CA TYR A 7 4.14 6.92 24.18
C TYR A 7 3.73 7.91 23.07
N GLY A 8 2.57 8.55 23.19
CA GLY A 8 2.05 9.49 22.20
C GLY A 8 1.51 8.80 20.94
N ILE A 9 1.26 7.48 20.98
CA ILE A 9 0.67 6.75 19.86
C ILE A 9 -0.83 6.58 20.09
N HIS A 10 -1.63 7.21 19.25
CA HIS A 10 -3.07 7.18 19.32
C HIS A 10 -3.66 6.13 18.37
N ALA A 11 -4.94 5.81 18.56
CA ALA A 11 -5.65 4.96 17.62
C ALA A 11 -5.96 5.73 16.34
N GLY A 12 -5.54 5.22 15.18
CA GLY A 12 -5.90 5.77 13.88
C GLY A 12 -7.08 5.02 13.26
N LEU A 13 -7.08 4.99 11.93
CA LEU A 13 -8.01 4.23 11.10
C LEU A 13 -8.19 2.79 11.62
N ARG A 14 -9.45 2.39 11.83
CA ARG A 14 -9.80 1.02 12.21
C ARG A 14 -11.05 0.57 11.46
N PRO A 15 -11.08 -0.65 10.94
CA PRO A 15 -12.31 -1.22 10.43
C PRO A 15 -13.27 -1.57 11.56
N GLU A 16 -14.52 -1.84 11.20
CA GLU A 16 -15.44 -2.49 12.12
C GLU A 16 -14.91 -3.91 12.41
N PHE A 17 -14.51 -4.15 13.65
CA PHE A 17 -14.06 -5.48 14.08
C PHE A 17 -15.24 -6.45 14.17
N GLN A 18 -14.95 -7.74 14.02
CA GLN A 18 -15.95 -8.76 14.29
C GLN A 18 -16.45 -8.63 15.73
N LYS A 19 -17.77 -8.58 15.91
CA LYS A 19 -18.44 -8.46 17.23
C LYS A 19 -18.39 -9.76 18.04
N THR A 20 -17.66 -10.77 17.57
CA THR A 20 -17.51 -12.05 18.24
C THR A 20 -16.80 -11.85 19.58
N VAL A 21 -17.58 -11.93 20.65
CA VAL A 21 -17.07 -11.84 22.01
C VAL A 21 -16.33 -13.12 22.35
N ALA A 22 -15.07 -13.02 22.78
CA ALA A 22 -14.32 -14.17 23.23
C ALA A 22 -15.04 -14.82 24.43
N PRO A 23 -15.26 -16.15 24.43
CA PRO A 23 -15.99 -16.82 25.51
C PRO A 23 -15.24 -16.80 26.85
N ARG A 24 -13.95 -16.45 26.84
CA ARG A 24 -13.09 -16.29 28.02
C ARG A 24 -12.21 -15.07 27.88
N GLY A 25 -11.83 -14.49 29.03
CA GLY A 25 -10.81 -13.44 29.08
C GLY A 25 -9.48 -13.97 28.53
N LYS A 26 -8.84 -13.17 27.67
CA LYS A 26 -7.49 -13.44 27.15
C LYS A 26 -6.50 -12.48 27.84
N VAL A 27 -5.43 -13.04 28.39
CA VAL A 27 -4.31 -12.26 28.91
C VAL A 27 -3.40 -11.88 27.75
N PHE A 28 -3.06 -10.60 27.63
CA PHE A 28 -2.09 -10.09 26.66
C PHE A 28 -0.74 -9.92 27.35
N PHE A 29 0.33 -10.46 26.76
CA PHE A 29 1.68 -10.33 27.30
C PHE A 29 2.71 -10.26 26.15
N GLY A 30 3.88 -9.68 26.43
CA GLY A 30 4.94 -9.55 25.45
C GLY A 30 4.86 -8.27 24.60
N MET A 31 5.34 -8.35 23.36
CA MET A 31 5.45 -7.17 22.49
C MET A 31 4.10 -6.79 21.89
N HIS A 32 3.74 -5.51 22.00
CA HIS A 32 2.50 -4.97 21.46
C HIS A 32 2.30 -5.29 19.96
N ARG A 33 3.37 -5.29 19.17
CA ARG A 33 3.36 -5.64 17.74
C ARG A 33 2.85 -7.05 17.45
N ASP A 34 3.11 -8.00 18.35
CA ASP A 34 2.73 -9.40 18.14
C ASP A 34 1.23 -9.57 18.37
N GLU A 35 0.71 -8.91 19.41
CA GLU A 35 -0.74 -8.91 19.68
C GLU A 35 -1.53 -8.14 18.62
N LEU A 36 -1.00 -7.01 18.13
CA LEU A 36 -1.59 -6.31 16.98
C LEU A 36 -1.59 -7.19 15.72
N SER A 37 -0.50 -7.91 15.47
CA SER A 37 -0.42 -8.83 14.33
C SER A 37 -1.44 -9.95 14.44
N ASN A 38 -1.65 -10.50 15.63
CA ASN A 38 -2.66 -11.53 15.87
C ASN A 38 -4.09 -10.96 15.71
N LEU A 39 -4.35 -9.78 16.28
CA LEU A 39 -5.64 -9.10 16.17
C LEU A 39 -5.99 -8.78 14.70
N ALA A 40 -5.02 -8.27 13.95
CA ALA A 40 -5.19 -7.94 12.53
C ALA A 40 -5.44 -9.21 11.71
N LYS A 41 -4.67 -10.29 11.94
CA LYS A 41 -4.89 -11.59 11.30
C LYS A 41 -6.30 -12.15 11.55
N GLN A 42 -6.79 -12.07 12.78
CA GLN A 42 -8.13 -12.54 13.14
C GLN A 42 -9.24 -11.77 12.41
N ASN A 43 -9.02 -10.49 12.13
CA ASN A 43 -9.98 -9.64 11.44
C ASN A 43 -9.71 -9.52 9.93
N GLY A 44 -8.79 -10.32 9.36
CA GLY A 44 -8.45 -10.22 7.94
C GLY A 44 -7.88 -8.86 7.54
N ALA A 45 -7.14 -8.21 8.44
CA ALA A 45 -6.56 -6.89 8.29
C ALA A 45 -5.02 -6.93 8.41
N ASP A 46 -4.40 -5.87 7.95
CA ASP A 46 -3.00 -5.53 8.21
C ASP A 46 -2.95 -4.29 9.11
N TRP A 47 -1.80 -4.04 9.74
CA TRP A 47 -1.65 -2.91 10.66
C TRP A 47 -0.31 -2.21 10.46
N ARG A 48 -0.26 -0.90 10.75
CA ARG A 48 0.96 -0.10 10.68
C ARG A 48 0.91 1.08 11.63
N TYR A 49 2.08 1.60 11.97
CA TYR A 49 2.20 2.90 12.60
C TYR A 49 2.45 3.96 11.54
N GLU A 50 1.74 5.07 11.63
CA GLU A 50 1.88 6.20 10.71
C GLU A 50 1.58 7.49 11.49
N ASP A 51 2.46 8.49 11.43
CA ASP A 51 2.45 9.77 12.17
C ASP A 51 1.79 9.72 13.56
N GLY A 52 2.35 8.90 14.46
CA GLY A 52 1.87 8.81 15.84
C GLY A 52 0.50 8.13 15.98
N GLN A 53 0.01 7.48 14.94
CA GLN A 53 -1.23 6.72 14.97
C GLN A 53 -1.02 5.25 14.59
N CYS A 54 -1.74 4.37 15.26
CA CYS A 54 -1.83 2.96 14.91
C CYS A 54 -3.04 2.73 14.01
N HIS A 55 -2.78 2.49 12.72
CA HIS A 55 -3.81 2.17 11.74
C HIS A 55 -3.94 0.65 11.60
N ILE A 56 -5.18 0.17 11.52
CA ILE A 56 -5.53 -1.19 11.12
C ILE A 56 -6.38 -1.04 9.86
N ILE A 57 -5.99 -1.71 8.79
CA ILE A 57 -6.58 -1.57 7.45
C ILE A 57 -6.97 -2.98 6.99
N PRO A 58 -8.23 -3.23 6.62
CA PRO A 58 -8.62 -4.52 6.06
C PRO A 58 -7.78 -4.87 4.84
N LYS A 59 -7.53 -6.16 4.64
CA LYS A 59 -6.82 -6.61 3.46
C LYS A 59 -7.59 -6.21 2.21
N ARG A 60 -6.85 -5.97 1.14
CA ARG A 60 -7.40 -5.57 -0.16
C ARG A 60 -8.24 -4.31 -0.09
N THR A 61 -7.88 -3.39 0.81
CA THR A 61 -8.61 -2.14 0.95
C THR A 61 -7.67 -0.96 0.74
N TYR A 62 -8.06 0.01 -0.09
CA TYR A 62 -7.33 1.25 -0.30
C TYR A 62 -7.95 2.41 0.48
N LEU A 63 -7.10 3.36 0.92
CA LEU A 63 -7.47 4.46 1.80
C LEU A 63 -8.02 5.66 1.02
N THR A 64 -7.29 6.13 0.01
CA THR A 64 -7.56 7.44 -0.59
C THR A 64 -8.03 7.34 -2.03
N GLU A 65 -8.67 8.41 -2.50
CA GLU A 65 -9.02 8.58 -3.91
C GLU A 65 -7.81 8.46 -4.83
N ALA A 66 -8.08 8.09 -6.10
CA ALA A 66 -7.05 7.87 -7.10
C ALA A 66 -6.22 9.14 -7.35
N VAL A 67 -4.94 9.12 -6.98
CA VAL A 67 -4.00 10.17 -7.33
C VAL A 67 -3.53 9.94 -8.77
N VAL A 68 -3.88 10.85 -9.66
CA VAL A 68 -3.48 10.78 -11.08
C VAL A 68 -2.00 11.13 -11.22
N LEU A 69 -1.20 10.15 -11.64
CA LEU A 69 0.23 10.29 -11.89
C LEU A 69 0.51 10.34 -13.39
N THR A 70 1.01 11.49 -13.84
CA THR A 70 1.40 11.81 -15.21
C THR A 70 2.67 12.64 -15.16
N TYR A 71 3.33 12.83 -16.31
CA TYR A 71 4.50 13.71 -16.40
C TYR A 71 4.24 15.11 -15.81
N LYS A 72 3.04 15.67 -16.01
CA LYS A 72 2.65 16.97 -15.47
C LYS A 72 2.43 16.97 -13.95
N THR A 73 2.04 15.82 -13.38
CA THR A 73 1.77 15.68 -11.94
C THR A 73 2.94 15.10 -11.15
N GLY A 74 4.11 14.99 -11.79
CA GLY A 74 5.37 14.63 -11.13
C GLY A 74 5.84 13.20 -11.36
N LEU A 75 5.29 12.47 -12.34
CA LEU A 75 5.86 11.19 -12.77
C LEU A 75 7.27 11.40 -13.35
N ILE A 76 8.24 10.62 -12.89
CA ILE A 76 9.63 10.68 -13.34
C ILE A 76 9.94 9.37 -14.08
N GLY A 77 10.35 9.48 -15.34
CA GLY A 77 10.62 8.30 -16.17
C GLY A 77 9.36 7.55 -16.56
N MET A 78 9.51 6.27 -16.91
CA MET A 78 8.42 5.37 -17.28
C MET A 78 8.20 4.34 -16.15
N PRO A 79 6.94 4.04 -15.78
CA PRO A 79 6.64 2.93 -14.89
C PRO A 79 7.14 1.61 -15.48
N GLU A 80 7.76 0.76 -14.67
CA GLU A 80 8.26 -0.54 -15.10
C GLU A 80 7.45 -1.66 -14.45
N GLN A 81 6.91 -2.54 -15.28
CA GLN A 81 6.23 -3.74 -14.81
C GLN A 81 7.27 -4.74 -14.30
N THR A 82 7.02 -5.36 -13.15
CA THR A 82 7.90 -6.40 -12.60
C THR A 82 7.35 -7.80 -12.84
N ILE A 83 8.26 -8.77 -12.89
CA ILE A 83 7.92 -10.19 -12.90
C ILE A 83 7.66 -10.58 -11.44
N GLY A 84 6.44 -11.03 -11.12
CA GLY A 84 6.03 -11.33 -9.74
C GLY A 84 5.01 -10.38 -9.12
N GLY A 85 4.34 -9.54 -9.92
CA GLY A 85 3.05 -8.97 -9.53
C GLY A 85 3.01 -7.49 -9.15
N GLY A 86 4.06 -6.71 -9.44
CA GLY A 86 4.07 -5.27 -9.16
C GLY A 86 4.39 -4.38 -10.37
N ILE A 87 4.22 -3.08 -10.17
CA ILE A 87 4.69 -2.00 -11.03
C ILE A 87 5.54 -1.06 -10.20
N ASN A 88 6.77 -0.85 -10.64
CA ASN A 88 7.68 0.13 -10.07
C ASN A 88 7.40 1.49 -10.71
N VAL A 89 7.15 2.49 -9.87
CA VAL A 89 6.81 3.85 -10.30
C VAL A 89 7.73 4.82 -9.58
N LYS A 90 8.32 5.76 -10.31
CA LYS A 90 9.13 6.83 -9.73
C LYS A 90 8.44 8.17 -9.95
N CYS A 91 8.34 8.98 -8.91
CA CYS A 91 7.72 10.30 -9.00
C CYS A 91 8.29 11.28 -7.97
N LEU A 92 8.00 12.56 -8.17
CA LEU A 92 8.27 13.60 -7.18
C LEU A 92 7.53 13.29 -5.87
N ILE A 93 8.11 13.72 -4.76
CA ILE A 93 7.54 13.48 -3.44
C ILE A 93 6.15 14.13 -3.36
N ASN A 94 5.14 13.28 -3.17
CA ASN A 94 3.76 13.71 -3.02
C ASN A 94 3.22 13.19 -1.68
N PRO A 95 3.01 14.06 -0.67
CA PRO A 95 2.53 13.67 0.66
C PRO A 95 1.14 12.99 0.67
N LYS A 96 0.38 13.13 -0.41
CA LYS A 96 -0.92 12.48 -0.59
C LYS A 96 -0.79 10.97 -0.86
N ILE A 97 0.38 10.52 -1.31
CA ILE A 97 0.62 9.12 -1.65
C ILE A 97 1.22 8.42 -0.44
N ARG A 98 0.53 7.41 0.04
CA ARG A 98 0.93 6.56 1.16
C ARG A 98 0.71 5.10 0.80
N PRO A 99 1.28 4.14 1.54
CA PRO A 99 0.89 2.75 1.38
C PRO A 99 -0.63 2.61 1.52
N GLY A 100 -1.27 1.85 0.64
CA GLY A 100 -2.72 1.73 0.51
C GLY A 100 -3.41 2.90 -0.21
N THR A 101 -2.70 3.89 -0.74
CA THR A 101 -3.28 4.88 -1.66
C THR A 101 -3.48 4.27 -3.05
N LEU A 102 -4.59 4.64 -3.70
CA LEU A 102 -4.82 4.34 -5.11
C LEU A 102 -4.11 5.40 -5.98
N ILE A 103 -3.34 4.96 -6.96
CA ILE A 103 -2.76 5.80 -8.00
C ILE A 103 -3.34 5.43 -9.35
N ARG A 104 -3.48 6.41 -10.23
CA ARG A 104 -3.89 6.18 -11.62
C ARG A 104 -2.74 6.52 -12.56
N LEU A 105 -2.38 5.55 -13.40
CA LEU A 105 -1.35 5.67 -14.43
C LEU A 105 -1.98 5.49 -15.81
N ASP A 106 -1.36 6.07 -16.84
CA ASP A 106 -1.70 5.73 -18.22
C ASP A 106 -1.00 4.41 -18.59
N ASN A 107 -1.78 3.36 -18.86
CA ASN A 107 -1.26 2.06 -19.25
C ASN A 107 -0.33 2.11 -20.47
N LYS A 108 -0.51 3.09 -21.36
CA LYS A 108 0.37 3.27 -22.53
C LYS A 108 1.78 3.69 -22.16
N SER A 109 1.96 4.29 -20.98
CA SER A 109 3.26 4.75 -20.49
C SER A 109 4.06 3.66 -19.78
N ILE A 110 3.45 2.49 -19.51
CA ILE A 110 4.05 1.41 -18.74
C ILE A 110 4.99 0.61 -19.65
N ASN A 111 6.25 0.50 -19.24
CA ASN A 111 7.20 -0.41 -19.86
C ASN A 111 6.88 -1.84 -19.42
N MET A 112 6.45 -2.66 -20.38
CA MET A 112 6.04 -4.03 -20.12
C MET A 112 7.25 -4.93 -19.92
N ALA A 113 7.19 -5.79 -18.90
CA ALA A 113 8.19 -6.82 -18.71
C ALA A 113 8.08 -7.84 -19.85
N GLY A 114 9.07 -7.85 -20.74
CA GLY A 114 9.20 -8.91 -21.74
C GLY A 114 9.58 -10.24 -21.08
N LYS A 115 9.08 -11.35 -21.64
CA LYS A 115 9.58 -12.69 -21.27
C LYS A 115 11.04 -12.82 -21.70
N SER A 116 11.89 -13.40 -20.86
CA SER A 116 13.29 -13.62 -21.21
C SER A 116 13.44 -14.58 -22.40
N THR A 117 14.44 -14.35 -23.27
CA THR A 117 14.68 -15.17 -24.47
C THR A 117 14.91 -16.66 -24.14
N GLY A 118 15.46 -16.95 -22.96
CA GLY A 118 15.64 -18.33 -22.46
C GLY A 118 14.33 -19.03 -22.10
N VAL A 119 13.33 -18.31 -21.58
CA VAL A 119 11.99 -18.84 -21.32
C VAL A 119 11.23 -19.09 -22.63
N ILE A 120 11.38 -18.20 -23.61
CA ILE A 120 10.80 -18.38 -24.96
C ILE A 120 11.37 -19.62 -25.64
N ALA A 121 12.69 -19.84 -25.55
CA ALA A 121 13.37 -20.99 -26.14
C ALA A 121 13.03 -22.32 -25.44
N SER A 122 12.72 -22.30 -24.13
CA SER A 122 12.42 -23.50 -23.33
C SER A 122 10.96 -23.94 -23.39
N GLY A 123 10.05 -23.17 -24.00
CA GLY A 123 8.61 -23.45 -24.03
C GLY A 123 7.92 -23.42 -22.65
N ASN A 124 8.65 -23.05 -21.59
CA ASN A 124 8.21 -23.13 -20.21
C ASN A 124 7.59 -21.79 -19.77
N SER A 125 6.38 -21.52 -20.25
CA SER A 125 5.68 -20.23 -20.17
C SER A 125 5.34 -19.76 -18.76
N ASP A 126 5.43 -20.65 -17.76
CA ASP A 126 4.86 -20.46 -16.42
C ASP A 126 5.82 -19.79 -15.41
N LYS A 127 7.10 -19.60 -15.76
CA LYS A 127 8.11 -19.09 -14.80
C LYS A 127 8.23 -17.57 -14.75
N GLU A 128 7.70 -16.86 -15.74
CA GLU A 128 7.76 -15.40 -15.82
C GLU A 128 6.40 -14.86 -16.25
N MET A 129 5.52 -14.67 -15.26
CA MET A 129 4.23 -14.03 -15.46
C MET A 129 4.36 -12.54 -15.12
N PRO A 130 4.19 -11.64 -16.11
CA PRO A 130 4.14 -10.20 -15.85
C PRO A 130 3.00 -9.87 -14.88
N ALA A 131 3.17 -8.81 -14.09
CA ALA A 131 2.12 -8.33 -13.20
C ALA A 131 0.82 -8.06 -13.97
N PRO A 132 -0.37 -8.40 -13.44
CA PRO A 132 -1.62 -8.03 -14.09
C PRO A 132 -1.69 -6.50 -14.21
N ILE A 133 -2.08 -6.00 -15.39
CA ILE A 133 -2.39 -4.60 -15.60
C ILE A 133 -3.89 -4.38 -15.40
N ASP A 134 -4.25 -3.31 -14.71
CA ASP A 134 -5.65 -2.95 -14.53
C ASP A 134 -6.17 -2.24 -15.78
N ALA A 135 -7.40 -2.52 -16.23
CA ALA A 135 -7.93 -1.93 -17.46
C ALA A 135 -8.13 -0.40 -17.36
N ASP A 136 -8.43 0.08 -16.15
CA ASP A 136 -8.64 1.51 -15.86
C ASP A 136 -7.34 2.23 -15.47
N GLY A 137 -6.23 1.49 -15.35
CA GLY A 137 -4.93 2.01 -14.91
C GLY A 137 -4.86 2.35 -13.43
N ASP A 138 -5.72 1.74 -12.62
CA ASP A 138 -5.74 1.92 -11.17
C ASP A 138 -4.81 0.92 -10.47
N TYR A 139 -3.87 1.43 -9.68
CA TYR A 139 -2.90 0.64 -8.94
C TYR A 139 -2.84 1.06 -7.47
N VAL A 140 -2.76 0.09 -6.57
CA VAL A 140 -2.65 0.34 -5.13
C VAL A 140 -1.18 0.30 -4.73
N VAL A 141 -0.73 1.35 -4.06
CA VAL A 141 0.64 1.48 -3.56
C VAL A 141 0.81 0.54 -2.36
N ILE A 142 1.75 -0.38 -2.40
CA ILE A 142 2.07 -1.28 -1.27
C ILE A 142 3.26 -0.75 -0.48
N ASN A 143 4.22 -0.16 -1.18
CA ASN A 143 5.45 0.33 -0.58
C ASN A 143 5.81 1.70 -1.16
N VAL A 144 6.37 2.56 -0.31
CA VAL A 144 6.90 3.87 -0.67
C VAL A 144 8.31 3.99 -0.09
N ASN A 145 9.29 4.18 -0.97
CA ASN A 145 10.67 4.49 -0.61
C ASN A 145 10.97 5.94 -0.97
N TYR A 146 11.55 6.69 -0.04
CA TYR A 146 11.94 8.08 -0.28
C TYR A 146 13.45 8.16 -0.51
N PHE A 147 13.84 8.93 -1.51
CA PHE A 147 15.22 9.21 -1.84
C PHE A 147 15.45 10.72 -1.82
N GLY A 148 16.50 11.12 -1.12
CA GLY A 148 16.90 12.51 -0.97
C GLY A 148 18.20 12.62 -0.19
N ASP A 149 18.98 13.65 -0.51
CA ASP A 149 20.12 14.09 0.30
C ASP A 149 19.95 15.58 0.60
N THR A 150 20.52 16.01 1.72
CA THR A 150 20.61 17.41 2.17
C THR A 150 21.46 18.30 1.27
N ARG A 151 22.29 17.72 0.39
CA ARG A 151 23.24 18.44 -0.46
C ARG A 151 22.83 18.51 -1.93
N GLU A 152 22.16 17.48 -2.42
CA GLU A 152 21.73 17.40 -3.81
C GLU A 152 20.26 17.82 -3.98
N ASN A 153 19.88 18.11 -5.22
CA ASN A 153 18.52 18.49 -5.57
C ASN A 153 17.59 17.29 -5.82
N THR A 154 18.11 16.07 -5.70
CA THR A 154 17.39 14.87 -6.15
C THR A 154 16.47 14.35 -5.05
N TRP A 155 15.23 14.85 -5.02
CA TRP A 155 14.20 14.41 -4.08
C TRP A 155 13.05 13.73 -4.84
N TYR A 156 12.90 12.42 -4.64
CA TYR A 156 11.84 11.63 -5.28
C TYR A 156 11.41 10.48 -4.39
N MET A 157 10.31 9.84 -4.78
CA MET A 157 9.85 8.61 -4.17
C MET A 157 9.69 7.51 -5.22
N GLU A 158 10.00 6.29 -4.81
CA GLU A 158 9.77 5.06 -5.57
C GLU A 158 8.64 4.30 -4.93
N LEU A 159 7.68 3.89 -5.75
CA LEU A 159 6.48 3.21 -5.36
C LEU A 159 6.50 1.80 -5.93
N ILE A 160 6.12 0.83 -5.11
CA ILE A 160 5.78 -0.51 -5.58
C ILE A 160 4.26 -0.60 -5.53
N CYS A 161 3.65 -0.77 -6.70
CA CYS A 161 2.20 -0.74 -6.86
C CYS A 161 1.69 -2.09 -7.39
N VAL A 162 0.46 -2.45 -7.05
CA VAL A 162 -0.20 -3.68 -7.52
C VAL A 162 -1.55 -3.32 -8.11
N ALA A 163 -1.99 -4.02 -9.15
CA ALA A 163 -3.28 -3.77 -9.79
C ALA A 163 -4.44 -3.87 -8.78
N LYS A 164 -5.45 -3.00 -8.98
CA LYS A 164 -6.62 -2.88 -8.11
C LYS A 164 -7.57 -4.08 -8.14
N SER A 165 -7.47 -4.96 -9.13
CA SER A 165 -8.52 -5.92 -9.59
C SER A 165 -9.33 -6.72 -8.54
N ASP A 166 -8.91 -6.80 -7.28
CA ASP A 166 -9.65 -7.46 -6.18
C ASP A 166 -9.68 -6.61 -4.88
N GLN A 167 -9.52 -5.29 -4.98
CA GLN A 167 -9.45 -4.37 -3.84
C GLN A 167 -10.63 -3.39 -3.75
N THR A 168 -11.17 -3.21 -2.54
CA THR A 168 -12.31 -2.35 -2.21
C THR A 168 -11.87 -1.03 -1.56
N LEU A 169 -12.67 0.03 -1.67
CA LEU A 169 -12.39 1.29 -0.96
C LEU A 169 -12.73 1.13 0.52
N ILE A 170 -11.93 1.70 1.43
CA ILE A 170 -12.28 1.69 2.85
C ILE A 170 -13.48 2.62 3.12
N ASN A 171 -14.37 2.22 4.02
CA ASN A 171 -15.56 3.01 4.35
C ASN A 171 -15.19 4.46 4.72
N GLN A 172 -15.90 5.43 4.15
CA GLN A 172 -15.64 6.87 4.31
C GLN A 172 -15.69 7.34 5.78
N SER A 173 -16.51 6.70 6.62
CA SER A 173 -16.56 6.97 8.06
C SER A 173 -15.27 6.58 8.80
N ALA A 174 -14.56 5.56 8.31
CA ALA A 174 -13.26 5.17 8.85
C ALA A 174 -12.18 6.19 8.44
N LEU A 175 -12.24 6.70 7.21
CA LEU A 175 -11.29 7.71 6.70
C LEU A 175 -11.31 9.02 7.48
N GLN A 176 -12.48 9.46 7.93
CA GLN A 176 -12.62 10.68 8.74
C GLN A 176 -11.93 10.58 10.11
N ALA A 177 -11.64 9.38 10.60
CA ALA A 177 -10.87 9.18 11.83
C ALA A 177 -9.35 9.36 11.62
N ASP A 178 -8.87 9.46 10.37
CA ASP A 178 -7.50 9.83 10.07
C ASP A 178 -7.34 11.36 10.16
N VAL A 179 -6.54 11.80 11.13
CA VAL A 179 -6.40 13.22 11.52
C VAL A 179 -5.66 14.03 10.45
N ARG A 180 -5.03 13.38 9.45
CA ARG A 180 -4.29 14.03 8.36
C ARG A 180 -5.15 14.41 7.14
N GLN A 181 -6.46 14.22 7.20
CA GLN A 181 -7.41 14.63 6.15
C GLN A 181 -7.79 16.13 6.19
N GLN A 182 -7.32 16.89 7.19
CA GLN A 182 -7.53 18.34 7.31
C GLN A 182 -6.36 19.15 6.75
#